data_AF-A0A8A3P028-F1
#
_entry.id   AF-A0A8A3P028-F1
#
_cell.length_a   1.000
_cell.length_b   1.000
_cell.length_c   1.000
_cell.angle_alpha   90.00
_cell.angle_beta   90.00
_cell.angle_gamma   90.00
#
_symmetry.space_group_name_H-M   'P 1'
#
loop_
_entity.id
_entity.type
_entity.pdbx_description
1 polymer ?
#
loop_
_entity_poly.entity_id
_entity_poly.type
_entity_poly.pdbx_seq_one_letter_code
_entity_poly.pdbx_strand_id
1 'polypeptide(L)'
;MTTASTPATPGPSTPTVTRASPIEQAKVDDILNIERPASTPFPRQESLDGAIVERLPEPDILEWTEPSPIQQHAPDSGSPLCDLPVEIHECILDHLFGFRAAASARVIPGRSKVLRGWGTALRHSRRREVSELALVSHQWRSLIQERLYRHLKIKGTRDSVRQALEWFYGHPHLCVYVKHIEIWFPVFQQKMLPFDRVLRIPSTNPDRSTLIRSLAHVGAEPTNSVTYQTPDNNCTLSEIFQFVRNIFPEACILTLEGGERKKPPQVQQFLPNETKLQLPTIDTVRTLVCKGQWNIIRSNEDFQTIAAALPNLTEWHGSYAKPKSKAYLCVAQITPQIPQNITHLNLCLENDYRRETASPAFFKKVALQTHFCDELAKSIPTLEHLAYTGRVCRGFFDTAAKLSNPRTAKLKSIELIVKNCCRTIQPWNDGSGISDMTFISAFEALVLSSVRSLDRLAALEYLRIRFIDLGELKHIFLVALVISTDNATESQVPPLNPYFELKNNRCTGIWSSIIVDALAKSRPTASFIEKAETLGELEINKDGQFITPATFSKFRPLSIKVSNYLALSSGITIV
;
A
#
# COMPACT_ATOMS: atom_id res chain seq x y z
N MET A 1 21.66 3.80 -24.76
CA MET A 1 21.43 5.17 -24.24
C MET A 1 20.02 5.25 -23.70
N THR A 2 19.91 5.41 -22.38
CA THR A 2 18.68 5.24 -21.59
C THR A 2 18.04 6.59 -21.26
N THR A 3 16.87 6.88 -21.83
CA THR A 3 16.01 7.97 -21.37
C THR A 3 14.98 7.39 -20.38
N ALA A 4 15.38 7.33 -19.11
CA ALA A 4 14.48 7.00 -18.01
C ALA A 4 13.65 8.25 -17.67
N SER A 5 12.33 8.19 -17.89
CA SER A 5 11.40 9.14 -17.31
C SER A 5 11.13 8.74 -15.86
N THR A 6 11.66 9.56 -14.95
CA THR A 6 11.32 9.55 -13.52
C THR A 6 9.80 9.67 -13.32
N PRO A 7 9.18 8.86 -12.46
CA PRO A 7 7.86 9.18 -11.94
C PRO A 7 7.98 10.38 -10.99
N ALA A 8 6.95 11.24 -11.00
CA ALA A 8 6.90 12.51 -10.28
C ALA A 8 7.36 12.40 -8.81
N THR A 9 8.38 13.19 -8.48
CA THR A 9 8.78 13.54 -7.12
C THR A 9 7.61 14.26 -6.42
N PRO A 10 7.28 13.94 -5.16
CA PRO A 10 6.46 14.84 -4.34
C PRO A 10 7.26 16.14 -4.13
N GLY A 11 6.67 17.27 -4.49
CA GLY A 11 7.23 18.59 -4.20
C GLY A 11 7.39 18.86 -2.70
N PRO A 12 8.14 19.93 -2.35
CA PRO A 12 8.87 20.05 -1.10
C PRO A 12 7.98 20.35 0.10
N SER A 13 8.37 19.81 1.25
CA SER A 13 7.97 20.32 2.55
C SER A 13 8.71 21.64 2.81
N THR A 14 7.99 22.75 2.83
CA THR A 14 8.45 24.07 3.31
C THR A 14 8.22 24.20 4.83
N PRO A 15 8.81 25.18 5.53
CA PRO A 15 10.20 25.18 5.99
C PRO A 15 10.29 25.26 7.53
N THR A 16 11.33 24.68 8.12
CA THR A 16 11.64 24.85 9.55
C THR A 16 12.19 26.26 9.77
N VAL A 17 11.36 27.17 10.27
CA VAL A 17 11.80 28.48 10.78
C VAL A 17 12.38 28.26 12.16
N THR A 18 13.70 28.13 12.26
CA THR A 18 14.43 28.39 13.52
C THR A 18 15.18 29.69 13.35
N ARG A 19 14.52 30.78 13.75
CA ARG A 19 15.18 32.06 14.04
C ARG A 19 15.70 31.94 15.47
N ALA A 20 17.02 31.99 15.61
CA ALA A 20 17.69 32.06 16.90
C ALA A 20 17.32 33.37 17.62
N SER A 21 17.09 33.30 18.93
CA SER A 21 17.45 34.35 19.89
C SER A 21 17.63 33.75 21.29
N PRO A 22 18.53 34.32 22.10
CA PRO A 22 19.15 33.68 23.25
C PRO A 22 18.41 34.00 24.55
N ILE A 23 18.57 33.20 25.61
CA ILE A 23 18.69 33.66 27.01
C ILE A 23 19.12 32.48 27.90
N GLU A 24 20.29 32.69 28.48
CA GLU A 24 20.86 32.33 29.78
C GLU A 24 20.65 30.94 30.43
N GLN A 25 21.83 30.37 30.69
CA GLN A 25 22.14 29.19 31.46
C GLN A 25 21.80 29.38 32.95
N ALA A 26 21.19 28.36 33.55
CA ALA A 26 21.37 28.07 34.97
C ALA A 26 21.83 26.61 35.11
N LYS A 27 23.09 26.47 35.54
CA LYS A 27 23.79 25.24 35.88
C LYS A 27 23.09 24.48 37.01
N VAL A 28 23.05 23.16 36.92
CA VAL A 28 23.42 22.26 38.04
C VAL A 28 24.12 21.04 37.43
N ASP A 29 25.40 20.90 37.78
CA ASP A 29 26.30 19.78 37.45
C ASP A 29 26.06 18.57 38.37
N ASP A 30 26.66 17.45 37.93
CA ASP A 30 26.90 16.16 38.59
C ASP A 30 25.75 15.14 38.47
N ILE A 31 25.93 13.95 37.85
CA ILE A 31 26.88 12.89 38.22
C ILE A 31 27.06 11.89 37.04
N LEU A 32 28.33 11.52 36.78
CA LEU A 32 28.92 10.38 36.02
C LEU A 32 29.21 10.50 34.51
N ASN A 33 30.39 11.09 34.25
CA ASN A 33 31.28 10.81 33.12
C ASN A 33 31.79 9.36 33.16
N ILE A 34 31.59 8.61 32.07
CA ILE A 34 32.48 7.50 31.70
C ILE A 34 33.23 7.95 30.44
N GLU A 35 34.51 8.26 30.58
CA GLU A 35 35.40 8.57 29.47
C GLU A 35 35.56 7.35 28.55
N ARG A 36 35.45 7.59 27.24
CA ARG A 36 35.68 6.60 26.19
C ARG A 36 37.19 6.43 25.98
N PRO A 37 37.73 5.19 25.89
CA PRO A 37 39.15 4.97 25.67
C PRO A 37 39.65 5.58 24.35
N ALA A 38 40.84 6.17 24.38
CA ALA A 38 41.48 6.95 23.33
C ALA A 38 41.98 6.16 22.09
N SER A 39 41.33 5.05 21.71
CA SER A 39 41.86 4.12 20.70
C SER A 39 40.92 3.80 19.53
N THR A 40 40.02 4.72 19.15
CA THR A 40 39.23 4.58 17.90
C THR A 40 39.65 5.60 16.85
N PRO A 41 40.20 5.18 15.69
CA PRO A 41 40.58 6.07 14.61
C PRO A 41 39.38 6.30 13.69
N PHE A 42 38.45 7.16 14.09
CA PHE A 42 37.45 7.70 13.16
C PHE A 42 37.73 9.19 12.96
N PRO A 43 37.83 9.68 11.71
CA PRO A 43 38.01 11.10 11.44
C PRO A 43 36.84 11.90 12.01
N ARG A 44 37.14 13.03 12.65
CA ARG A 44 36.16 14.03 13.08
C ARG A 44 35.32 14.44 11.86
N GLN A 45 34.00 14.39 11.96
CA GLN A 45 33.12 15.01 10.97
C GLN A 45 33.20 16.52 11.18
N GLU A 46 34.17 17.17 10.52
CA GLU A 46 34.25 18.62 10.45
C GLU A 46 33.01 19.16 9.73
N SER A 47 32.42 20.16 10.35
CA SER A 47 31.29 20.94 9.88
C SER A 47 31.54 21.48 8.46
N LEU A 48 30.65 21.12 7.53
CA LEU A 48 30.57 21.75 6.21
C LEU A 48 30.13 23.21 6.35
N ASP A 49 31.11 24.11 6.32
CA ASP A 49 30.95 25.49 5.87
C ASP A 49 32.24 25.87 5.12
N GLY A 50 32.17 25.95 3.78
CA GLY A 50 33.32 26.33 2.97
C GLY A 50 33.08 26.19 1.47
N ALA A 51 33.26 27.30 0.76
CA ALA A 51 32.87 27.53 -0.63
C ALA A 51 33.63 26.69 -1.68
N ILE A 52 32.94 26.39 -2.78
CA ILE A 52 33.48 25.77 -3.99
C ILE A 52 34.44 26.76 -4.67
N VAL A 53 35.71 26.38 -4.82
CA VAL A 53 36.66 27.05 -5.71
C VAL A 53 37.16 26.04 -6.73
N GLU A 54 36.77 26.26 -7.99
CA GLU A 54 37.34 25.60 -9.16
C GLU A 54 38.82 25.94 -9.29
N ARG A 55 39.68 24.93 -9.51
CA ARG A 55 41.03 25.13 -10.05
C ARG A 55 41.20 24.31 -11.31
N LEU A 56 41.53 25.00 -12.39
CA LEU A 56 42.05 24.44 -13.64
C LEU A 56 43.37 23.68 -13.39
N PRO A 57 43.69 22.66 -14.21
CA PRO A 57 44.98 21.99 -14.19
C PRO A 57 45.98 22.70 -15.12
N GLU A 58 47.14 23.10 -14.58
CA GLU A 58 48.36 23.31 -15.37
C GLU A 58 49.31 22.12 -15.18
N PRO A 59 50.15 21.80 -16.19
CA PRO A 59 50.88 20.56 -16.26
C PRO A 59 52.30 20.73 -15.73
N ASP A 60 52.68 19.96 -14.70
CA ASP A 60 54.08 19.79 -14.34
C ASP A 60 54.56 18.39 -14.75
N ILE A 61 55.58 18.42 -15.59
CA ILE A 61 56.32 17.30 -16.16
C ILE A 61 57.16 16.69 -15.03
N LEU A 62 56.90 15.43 -14.68
CA LEU A 62 57.79 14.62 -13.86
C LEU A 62 58.02 13.26 -14.52
N GLU A 63 59.31 12.99 -14.74
CA GLU A 63 59.94 11.83 -15.34
C GLU A 63 59.30 10.49 -14.96
N TRP A 64 58.95 9.70 -15.98
CA TRP A 64 58.61 8.29 -15.83
C TRP A 64 59.87 7.50 -15.47
N THR A 65 60.06 7.21 -14.19
CA THR A 65 60.95 6.12 -13.76
C THR A 65 60.10 4.86 -13.61
N GLU A 66 60.33 3.86 -14.47
CA GLU A 66 59.70 2.54 -14.33
C GLU A 66 60.06 1.92 -12.98
N PRO A 67 59.10 1.64 -12.09
CA PRO A 67 59.39 0.84 -10.91
C PRO A 67 59.49 -0.63 -11.34
N SER A 68 60.61 -1.25 -11.01
CA SER A 68 60.83 -2.69 -11.12
C SER A 68 59.67 -3.48 -10.50
N PRO A 69 59.35 -4.70 -10.98
CA PRO A 69 58.21 -5.46 -10.51
C PRO A 69 58.47 -5.88 -9.06
N ILE A 70 57.90 -5.17 -8.11
CA ILE A 70 57.74 -5.66 -6.75
C ILE A 70 56.70 -6.78 -6.86
N GLN A 71 57.17 -8.04 -6.86
CA GLN A 71 56.33 -9.19 -6.54
C GLN A 71 55.81 -9.01 -5.11
N GLN A 72 54.73 -8.24 -4.95
CA GLN A 72 53.89 -8.31 -3.78
C GLN A 72 53.11 -9.62 -3.88
N HIS A 73 53.66 -10.68 -3.29
CA HIS A 73 52.80 -11.74 -2.80
C HIS A 73 51.87 -11.10 -1.77
N ALA A 74 50.62 -10.85 -2.17
CA ALA A 74 49.56 -10.52 -1.24
C ALA A 74 49.50 -11.66 -0.20
N PRO A 75 49.47 -11.36 1.11
CA PRO A 75 49.25 -12.41 2.08
C PRO A 75 47.88 -13.03 1.84
N ASP A 76 47.86 -14.35 1.61
CA ASP A 76 46.69 -15.24 1.52
C ASP A 76 45.88 -15.34 2.84
N SER A 77 45.96 -14.32 3.70
CA SER A 77 45.09 -14.18 4.86
C SER A 77 43.79 -13.54 4.39
N GLY A 78 42.77 -14.37 4.15
CA GLY A 78 41.40 -13.92 3.89
C GLY A 78 40.99 -12.85 4.91
N SER A 79 40.28 -11.83 4.45
CA SER A 79 39.74 -10.81 5.35
C SER A 79 38.94 -11.50 6.46
N PRO A 80 39.13 -11.16 7.75
CA PRO A 80 38.40 -11.77 8.87
C PRO A 80 36.88 -11.57 8.76
N LEU A 81 36.44 -10.66 7.89
CA LEU A 81 35.05 -10.53 7.49
C LEU A 81 34.53 -11.81 6.82
N CYS A 82 35.31 -12.46 5.95
CA CYS A 82 34.89 -13.63 5.17
C CYS A 82 34.75 -14.92 5.99
N ASP A 83 35.32 -14.94 7.20
CA ASP A 83 35.27 -16.08 8.11
C ASP A 83 34.08 -16.01 9.08
N LEU A 84 33.25 -14.96 8.98
CA LEU A 84 32.08 -14.82 9.84
C LEU A 84 30.95 -15.76 9.41
N PRO A 85 30.13 -16.26 10.35
CA PRO A 85 28.92 -16.99 10.04
C PRO A 85 27.96 -16.19 9.16
N VAL A 86 27.19 -16.89 8.32
CA VAL A 86 26.24 -16.27 7.39
C VAL A 86 25.19 -15.40 8.11
N GLU A 87 24.84 -15.76 9.34
CA GLU A 87 23.90 -15.04 10.18
C GLU A 87 24.42 -13.63 10.53
N ILE A 88 25.73 -13.51 10.80
CA ILE A 88 26.36 -12.21 11.09
C ILE A 88 26.39 -11.35 9.83
N HIS A 89 26.67 -11.95 8.68
CA HIS A 89 26.57 -11.27 7.39
C HIS A 89 25.15 -10.76 7.12
N GLU A 90 24.12 -11.57 7.37
CA GLU A 90 22.74 -11.13 7.24
C GLU A 90 22.39 -9.99 8.20
N CYS A 91 22.86 -10.03 9.46
CA CYS A 91 22.67 -8.95 10.43
C CYS A 91 23.29 -7.63 9.97
N ILE A 92 24.53 -7.67 9.45
CA ILE A 92 25.20 -6.48 8.90
C ILE A 92 24.39 -5.91 7.74
N LEU A 93 24.00 -6.76 6.79
CA LEU A 93 23.23 -6.33 5.63
C LEU A 93 21.82 -5.83 6.03
N ASP A 94 21.20 -6.38 7.07
CA ASP A 94 19.92 -5.90 7.61
C ASP A 94 20.04 -4.55 8.31
N HIS A 95 21.17 -4.28 8.95
CA HIS A 95 21.47 -2.95 9.46
C HIS A 95 21.62 -1.93 8.32
N LEU A 96 22.29 -2.31 7.22
CA LEU A 96 22.52 -1.44 6.07
C LEU A 96 21.27 -1.22 5.20
N PHE A 97 20.45 -2.25 5.01
CA PHE A 97 19.32 -2.25 4.06
C PHE A 97 17.93 -2.29 4.70
N GLY A 98 17.87 -2.39 6.03
CA GLY A 98 16.65 -2.68 6.78
C GLY A 98 16.33 -4.18 6.83
N PHE A 99 15.62 -4.57 7.88
CA PHE A 99 15.23 -5.97 8.14
C PHE A 99 14.41 -6.61 7.02
N ARG A 100 14.74 -7.86 6.68
CA ARG A 100 13.96 -8.70 5.77
C ARG A 100 12.62 -9.07 6.38
N ALA A 101 11.50 -8.56 5.85
CA ALA A 101 10.19 -9.06 6.23
C ALA A 101 9.88 -10.37 5.49
N ALA A 102 9.89 -11.50 6.20
CA ALA A 102 9.45 -12.78 5.65
C ALA A 102 8.05 -12.65 5.01
N ALA A 103 7.87 -13.26 3.83
CA ALA A 103 6.59 -13.23 3.12
C ALA A 103 5.49 -13.96 3.92
N SER A 104 5.86 -15.01 4.65
CA SER A 104 5.00 -15.82 5.53
C SER A 104 4.66 -15.15 6.87
N ALA A 105 5.52 -14.27 7.40
CA ALA A 105 5.34 -13.65 8.72
C ALA A 105 4.32 -12.49 8.74
N ARG A 106 3.47 -12.38 7.72
CA ARG A 106 2.53 -11.24 7.56
C ARG A 106 1.11 -11.56 7.99
N VAL A 107 0.80 -12.84 8.19
CA VAL A 107 -0.46 -13.31 8.80
C VAL A 107 -0.29 -13.37 10.32
N ILE A 108 0.22 -12.30 10.94
CA ILE A 108 0.20 -12.18 12.41
C ILE A 108 -1.05 -11.36 12.79
N PRO A 109 -1.99 -11.94 13.56
CA PRO A 109 -3.15 -11.23 14.08
C PRO A 109 -2.77 -9.91 14.76
N GLY A 110 -3.27 -8.78 14.26
CA GLY A 110 -3.00 -7.44 14.80
C GLY A 110 -1.79 -6.70 14.21
N ARG A 111 -1.04 -7.29 13.27
CA ARG A 111 0.01 -6.59 12.48
C ARG A 111 -0.25 -6.65 10.98
N SER A 112 -1.52 -6.66 10.61
CA SER A 112 -1.94 -6.59 9.21
C SER A 112 -1.53 -5.24 8.63
N LYS A 113 -0.40 -5.23 7.92
CA LYS A 113 0.07 -4.10 7.12
C LYS A 113 -0.76 -4.00 5.84
N VAL A 114 -2.10 -3.97 5.95
CA VAL A 114 -3.04 -3.68 4.84
C VAL A 114 -2.62 -2.42 4.07
N LEU A 115 -1.91 -1.51 4.74
CA LEU A 115 -1.43 -0.25 4.18
C LEU A 115 -0.01 -0.29 3.58
N ARG A 116 0.79 -1.35 3.75
CA ARG A 116 2.08 -1.48 3.03
C ARG A 116 1.92 -2.49 1.89
N GLY A 117 1.72 -1.97 0.68
CA GLY A 117 1.63 -2.81 -0.52
C GLY A 117 2.85 -3.71 -0.68
N TRP A 118 2.64 -4.88 -1.30
CA TRP A 118 3.70 -5.83 -1.67
C TRP A 118 4.90 -5.15 -2.37
N GLY A 119 4.63 -4.06 -3.08
CA GLY A 119 5.63 -3.25 -3.76
C GLY A 119 6.65 -2.55 -2.87
N THR A 120 6.40 -2.29 -1.59
CA THR A 120 7.40 -1.65 -0.69
C THR A 120 7.98 -2.63 0.33
N ALA A 121 7.37 -3.80 0.47
CA ALA A 121 7.70 -4.76 1.52
C ALA A 121 8.88 -5.70 1.17
N LEU A 122 9.32 -5.70 -0.09
CA LEU A 122 10.46 -6.48 -0.59
C LEU A 122 11.46 -5.64 -1.41
N ARG A 123 11.24 -4.31 -1.50
CA ARG A 123 12.17 -3.43 -2.19
C ARG A 123 13.24 -2.95 -1.24
N HIS A 124 14.47 -3.41 -1.47
CA HIS A 124 15.65 -2.71 -0.98
C HIS A 124 15.94 -1.52 -1.91
N SER A 125 16.44 -0.42 -1.35
CA SER A 125 16.80 0.78 -2.11
C SER A 125 17.84 0.42 -3.17
N ARG A 126 17.50 0.65 -4.44
CA ARG A 126 18.40 0.43 -5.59
C ARG A 126 19.36 1.61 -5.73
N ARG A 127 20.27 1.78 -4.78
CA ARG A 127 21.42 2.66 -5.00
C ARG A 127 22.57 1.83 -5.57
N ARG A 128 23.30 2.35 -6.55
CA ARG A 128 24.38 1.64 -7.28
C ARG A 128 25.47 1.14 -6.32
N GLU A 129 25.71 1.90 -5.27
CA GLU A 129 26.63 1.63 -4.16
C GLU A 129 26.27 0.32 -3.43
N VAL A 130 24.98 -0.07 -3.42
CA VAL A 130 24.51 -1.31 -2.79
C VAL A 130 24.88 -2.55 -3.60
N SER A 131 24.86 -2.46 -4.94
CA SER A 131 25.28 -3.57 -5.80
C SER A 131 26.79 -3.80 -5.77
N GLU A 132 27.59 -2.76 -5.48
CA GLU A 132 29.05 -2.87 -5.40
C GLU A 132 29.49 -3.70 -4.20
N LEU A 133 28.69 -3.76 -3.13
CA LEU A 133 28.96 -4.64 -1.99
C LEU A 133 28.94 -6.13 -2.38
N ALA A 134 28.34 -6.51 -3.52
CA ALA A 134 28.42 -7.87 -4.05
C ALA A 134 29.83 -8.25 -4.54
N LEU A 135 30.76 -7.29 -4.59
CA LEU A 135 32.16 -7.51 -4.95
C LEU A 135 33.04 -7.83 -3.73
N VAL A 136 32.54 -7.64 -2.50
CA VAL A 136 33.30 -7.83 -1.24
C VAL A 136 33.73 -9.28 -1.06
N SER A 137 32.80 -10.23 -1.24
CA SER A 137 33.10 -11.67 -1.15
C SER A 137 32.06 -12.49 -1.92
N HIS A 138 32.33 -13.78 -2.17
CA HIS A 138 31.36 -14.68 -2.79
C HIS A 138 30.07 -14.82 -1.96
N GLN A 139 30.20 -14.85 -0.63
CA GLN A 139 29.06 -14.93 0.28
C GLN A 139 28.20 -13.67 0.22
N TRP A 140 28.83 -12.49 0.24
CA TRP A 140 28.13 -11.21 0.07
C TRP A 140 27.46 -11.11 -1.29
N ARG A 141 28.12 -11.60 -2.36
CA ARG A 141 27.52 -11.68 -3.68
C ARG A 141 26.21 -12.42 -3.67
N SER A 142 26.17 -13.62 -3.08
CA SER A 142 24.96 -14.44 -2.98
C SER A 142 23.86 -13.72 -2.18
N LEU A 143 24.18 -13.20 -1.00
CA LEU A 143 23.21 -12.53 -0.12
C LEU A 143 22.64 -11.24 -0.73
N ILE A 144 23.49 -10.46 -1.41
CA ILE A 144 23.09 -9.21 -2.05
C ILE A 144 22.28 -9.48 -3.31
N GLN A 145 22.71 -10.42 -4.16
CA GLN A 145 21.94 -10.82 -5.33
C GLN A 145 20.58 -11.37 -4.93
N GLU A 146 20.50 -12.18 -3.87
CA GLU A 146 19.22 -12.66 -3.34
C GLU A 146 18.30 -11.49 -2.99
N ARG A 147 18.80 -10.45 -2.32
CA ARG A 147 18.02 -9.24 -1.95
C ARG A 147 17.62 -8.39 -3.15
N LEU A 148 18.53 -8.16 -4.09
CA LEU A 148 18.32 -7.31 -5.26
C LEU A 148 17.32 -7.93 -6.26
N TYR A 149 17.42 -9.25 -6.49
CA TYR A 149 16.59 -9.96 -7.45
C TYR A 149 15.32 -10.55 -6.85
N ARG A 150 15.15 -10.52 -5.51
CA ARG A 150 13.94 -11.06 -4.85
C ARG A 150 12.65 -10.51 -5.42
N HIS A 151 12.62 -9.22 -5.74
CA HIS A 151 11.48 -8.52 -6.28
C HIS A 151 11.84 -7.73 -7.54
N LEU A 152 11.28 -8.14 -8.67
CA LEU A 152 11.44 -7.47 -9.94
C LEU A 152 10.16 -6.76 -10.34
N LYS A 153 10.29 -5.52 -10.83
CA LYS A 153 9.22 -4.82 -11.54
C LYS A 153 9.62 -4.64 -12.98
N ILE A 154 8.84 -5.20 -13.90
CA ILE A 154 9.06 -5.15 -15.35
C ILE A 154 7.86 -4.43 -15.98
N LYS A 155 8.14 -3.60 -16.97
CA LYS A 155 7.10 -2.97 -17.79
C LYS A 155 6.52 -4.02 -18.74
N GLY A 156 5.20 -4.16 -18.76
CA GLY A 156 4.45 -5.15 -19.55
C GLY A 156 4.37 -4.81 -21.05
N THR A 157 5.43 -4.27 -21.64
CA THR A 157 5.57 -4.06 -23.09
C THR A 157 6.47 -5.12 -23.69
N ARG A 158 6.23 -5.53 -24.94
CA ARG A 158 6.99 -6.60 -25.61
C ARG A 158 8.50 -6.36 -25.57
N ASP A 159 8.92 -5.12 -25.74
CA ASP A 159 10.35 -4.76 -25.72
C ASP A 159 10.99 -4.92 -24.34
N SER A 160 10.27 -4.56 -23.28
CA SER A 160 10.79 -4.69 -21.91
C SER A 160 10.81 -6.14 -21.45
N VAL A 161 9.82 -6.94 -21.87
CA VAL A 161 9.82 -8.39 -21.62
C VAL A 161 10.95 -9.07 -22.39
N ARG A 162 11.19 -8.69 -23.66
CA ARG A 162 12.30 -9.22 -24.46
C ARG A 162 13.66 -8.89 -23.83
N GLN A 163 13.87 -7.64 -23.41
CA GLN A 163 15.11 -7.24 -22.73
C GLN A 163 15.32 -8.02 -21.43
N ALA A 164 14.27 -8.22 -20.64
CA ALA A 164 14.35 -9.03 -19.42
C ALA A 164 14.70 -10.49 -19.75
N LEU A 165 14.07 -11.04 -20.79
CA LEU A 165 14.34 -12.40 -21.26
C LEU A 165 15.80 -12.56 -21.70
N GLU A 166 16.33 -11.66 -22.53
CA GLU A 166 17.74 -11.64 -22.94
C GLU A 166 18.69 -11.55 -21.73
N TRP A 167 18.38 -10.69 -20.76
CA TRP A 167 19.17 -10.55 -19.53
C TRP A 167 19.25 -11.86 -18.73
N PHE A 168 18.12 -12.52 -18.49
CA PHE A 168 18.07 -13.75 -17.69
C PHE A 168 18.59 -14.97 -18.45
N TYR A 169 18.52 -14.99 -19.78
CA TYR A 169 19.23 -15.99 -20.59
C TYR A 169 20.75 -15.88 -20.44
N GLY A 170 21.30 -14.66 -20.38
CA GLY A 170 22.72 -14.44 -20.10
C GLY A 170 23.12 -14.70 -18.64
N HIS A 171 22.16 -14.70 -17.71
CA HIS A 171 22.41 -14.81 -16.27
C HIS A 171 21.45 -15.80 -15.58
N PRO A 172 21.46 -17.10 -15.97
CA PRO A 172 20.49 -18.08 -15.47
C PRO A 172 20.58 -18.29 -13.95
N HIS A 173 21.76 -18.11 -13.35
CA HIS A 173 21.98 -18.19 -11.90
C HIS A 173 21.18 -17.15 -11.10
N LEU A 174 20.68 -16.07 -11.72
CA LEU A 174 19.90 -15.04 -11.04
C LEU A 174 18.41 -15.38 -10.97
N CYS A 175 17.93 -16.29 -11.82
CA CYS A 175 16.50 -16.61 -11.94
C CYS A 175 15.93 -17.21 -10.65
N VAL A 176 16.72 -18.03 -9.93
CA VAL A 176 16.31 -18.70 -8.68
C VAL A 176 16.06 -17.73 -7.53
N TYR A 177 16.67 -16.54 -7.57
CA TYR A 177 16.47 -15.51 -6.55
C TYR A 177 15.13 -14.79 -6.68
N VAL A 178 14.48 -14.84 -7.85
CA VAL A 178 13.24 -14.10 -8.12
C VAL A 178 12.06 -14.81 -7.45
N LYS A 179 11.55 -14.24 -6.35
CA LYS A 179 10.38 -14.76 -5.63
C LYS A 179 9.09 -13.99 -5.96
N HIS A 180 9.25 -12.72 -6.33
CA HIS A 180 8.14 -11.83 -6.64
C HIS A 180 8.38 -11.11 -7.96
N ILE A 181 7.49 -11.32 -8.92
CA ILE A 181 7.49 -10.62 -10.20
C ILE A 181 6.29 -9.67 -10.30
N GLU A 182 6.55 -8.41 -10.61
CA GLU A 182 5.56 -7.35 -10.77
C GLU A 182 5.57 -6.85 -12.22
N ILE A 183 4.48 -7.10 -12.94
CA ILE A 183 4.30 -6.64 -14.32
C ILE A 183 3.39 -5.43 -14.33
N TRP A 184 3.91 -4.31 -14.80
CA TRP A 184 3.16 -3.05 -14.92
C TRP A 184 2.79 -2.74 -16.35
N PHE A 185 1.50 -2.70 -16.64
CA PHE A 185 0.95 -2.41 -17.96
C PHE A 185 0.74 -0.89 -18.13
N PRO A 186 1.56 -0.22 -18.95
CA PRO A 186 1.41 1.21 -19.19
C PRO A 186 0.12 1.49 -19.97
N VAL A 187 -0.53 2.61 -19.63
CA VAL A 187 -1.74 3.12 -20.31
C VAL A 187 -1.51 4.44 -21.05
N PHE A 188 -0.31 5.00 -20.88
CA PHE A 188 0.25 6.12 -21.63
C PHE A 188 1.75 5.87 -21.84
N GLN A 189 2.25 6.36 -22.97
CA GLN A 189 3.66 6.48 -23.30
C GLN A 189 3.88 7.81 -24.00
N GLN A 190 5.06 8.39 -23.85
CA GLN A 190 5.43 9.57 -24.61
C GLN A 190 5.41 9.19 -26.10
N LYS A 191 4.70 9.98 -26.90
CA LYS A 191 4.70 9.85 -28.34
C LYS A 191 6.11 10.16 -28.81
N MET A 192 6.81 9.15 -29.28
CA MET A 192 8.04 9.36 -30.04
C MET A 192 7.62 10.14 -31.27
N LEU A 193 7.95 11.44 -31.31
CA LEU A 193 7.82 12.20 -32.54
C LEU A 193 8.76 11.51 -33.54
N PRO A 194 8.27 11.13 -34.73
CA PRO A 194 9.13 10.54 -35.75
C PRO A 194 10.31 11.50 -35.96
N PHE A 195 11.53 10.99 -35.82
CA PHE A 195 12.77 11.72 -36.14
C PHE A 195 12.72 12.34 -37.55
N ASP A 196 11.88 11.79 -38.43
CA ASP A 196 11.56 12.30 -39.78
C ASP A 196 11.00 13.72 -39.85
N ARG A 197 10.45 14.31 -38.77
CA ARG A 197 10.00 15.71 -38.81
C ARG A 197 11.11 16.73 -38.62
N VAL A 198 12.31 16.31 -38.20
CA VAL A 198 13.45 17.21 -38.03
C VAL A 198 14.22 17.39 -39.35
N LEU A 199 14.01 16.51 -40.35
CA LEU A 199 14.76 16.51 -41.62
C LEU A 199 13.92 16.66 -42.89
N ARG A 200 12.60 16.83 -42.80
CA ARG A 200 11.78 17.05 -44.02
C ARG A 200 11.77 18.53 -44.41
N ILE A 201 12.43 18.80 -45.54
CA ILE A 201 12.23 19.98 -46.38
C ILE A 201 10.72 20.30 -46.45
N PRO A 202 10.29 21.57 -46.25
CA PRO A 202 8.87 21.90 -46.24
C PRO A 202 8.20 21.50 -47.55
N SER A 203 7.18 20.65 -47.46
CA SER A 203 6.26 20.39 -48.57
C SER A 203 5.52 21.68 -48.92
N THR A 204 5.45 21.99 -50.21
CA THR A 204 4.90 23.22 -50.81
C THR A 204 3.37 23.36 -50.74
N ASN A 205 2.68 22.56 -49.91
CA ASN A 205 1.26 22.73 -49.65
C ASN A 205 0.98 22.76 -48.14
N PRO A 206 0.87 23.95 -47.52
CA PRO A 206 0.54 24.06 -46.11
C PRO A 206 -0.95 23.76 -45.91
N ASP A 207 -1.21 22.70 -45.15
CA ASP A 207 -2.54 22.37 -44.68
C ASP A 207 -3.00 23.46 -43.69
N ARG A 208 -4.14 24.11 -43.97
CA ARG A 208 -4.62 25.34 -43.31
C ARG A 208 -4.74 25.22 -41.78
N SER A 209 -4.83 24.00 -41.27
CA SER A 209 -4.88 23.66 -39.83
C SER A 209 -3.56 23.89 -39.09
N THR A 210 -2.42 23.84 -39.79
CA THR A 210 -1.08 24.05 -39.20
C THR A 210 -0.74 25.53 -39.05
N LEU A 211 -1.16 26.37 -40.00
CA LEU A 211 -0.96 27.83 -39.98
C LEU A 211 -1.69 28.52 -38.83
N ILE A 212 -2.89 28.07 -38.49
CA ILE A 212 -3.67 28.64 -37.36
C ILE A 212 -2.98 28.35 -36.02
N ARG A 213 -2.29 27.21 -35.89
CA ARG A 213 -1.58 26.86 -34.65
C ARG A 213 -0.23 27.59 -34.53
N SER A 214 0.43 27.88 -35.64
CA SER A 214 1.69 28.65 -35.64
C SER A 214 1.48 30.15 -35.45
N LEU A 215 0.35 30.72 -35.91
CA LEU A 215 0.05 32.15 -35.73
C LEU A 215 -0.39 32.51 -34.30
N ALA A 216 -0.90 31.55 -33.52
CA ALA A 216 -1.30 31.78 -32.14
C ALA A 216 -0.11 31.86 -31.14
N HIS A 217 1.13 31.63 -31.59
CA HIS A 217 2.34 31.56 -30.73
C HIS A 217 3.48 32.47 -31.22
N VAL A 218 3.16 33.60 -31.84
CA VAL A 218 4.15 34.65 -32.11
C VAL A 218 4.46 35.37 -30.79
N GLY A 219 5.35 34.79 -29.97
CA GLY A 219 5.85 35.43 -28.73
C GLY A 219 6.27 34.50 -27.59
N ALA A 220 6.14 33.17 -27.71
CA ALA A 220 6.56 32.24 -26.65
C ALA A 220 7.60 31.24 -27.17
N GLU A 221 8.68 31.06 -26.41
CA GLU A 221 9.73 30.06 -26.66
C GLU A 221 9.14 28.67 -26.98
N PRO A 222 9.83 27.85 -27.80
CA PRO A 222 9.35 26.54 -28.20
C PRO A 222 9.35 25.58 -27.00
N THR A 223 8.26 25.59 -26.25
CA THR A 223 7.97 24.52 -25.29
C THR A 223 7.67 23.26 -26.10
N ASN A 224 8.62 22.32 -26.14
CA ASN A 224 8.42 20.99 -26.70
C ASN A 224 7.28 20.30 -25.94
N SER A 225 6.05 20.46 -26.42
CA SER A 225 4.87 19.86 -25.81
C SER A 225 4.97 18.33 -25.92
N VAL A 226 5.39 17.71 -24.82
CA VAL A 226 5.46 16.26 -24.68
C VAL A 226 4.06 15.69 -24.88
N THR A 227 3.81 15.12 -26.05
CA THR A 227 2.53 14.50 -26.39
C THR A 227 2.55 13.05 -25.92
N TYR A 228 1.47 12.56 -25.30
CA TYR A 228 1.34 11.17 -24.84
C TYR A 228 0.33 10.38 -25.69
N GLN A 229 0.58 9.09 -25.88
CA GLN A 229 -0.29 8.15 -26.60
C GLN A 229 -0.48 6.84 -25.81
N THR A 230 -1.49 6.04 -26.15
CA THR A 230 -1.63 4.69 -25.59
C THR A 230 -0.53 3.78 -26.16
N PRO A 231 0.11 2.92 -25.35
CA PRO A 231 1.02 1.90 -25.86
C PRO A 231 0.31 0.92 -26.78
N ASP A 232 0.90 0.70 -27.96
CA ASP A 232 0.50 -0.25 -28.99
C ASP A 232 1.25 -1.59 -28.88
N ASN A 233 2.32 -1.64 -28.08
CA ASN A 233 3.20 -2.78 -27.88
C ASN A 233 3.04 -3.47 -26.51
N ASN A 234 1.91 -3.30 -25.83
CA ASN A 234 1.64 -4.02 -24.57
C ASN A 234 1.60 -5.54 -24.82
N CYS A 235 2.17 -6.30 -23.89
CA CYS A 235 2.02 -7.76 -23.88
C CYS A 235 0.59 -8.15 -23.51
N THR A 236 0.15 -9.30 -24.03
CA THR A 236 -1.04 -10.00 -23.54
C THR A 236 -0.73 -10.70 -22.22
N LEU A 237 -1.76 -11.14 -21.49
CA LEU A 237 -1.54 -11.99 -20.31
C LEU A 237 -0.90 -13.34 -20.70
N SER A 238 -1.28 -13.91 -21.84
CA SER A 238 -0.67 -15.15 -22.38
C SER A 238 0.85 -15.02 -22.52
N GLU A 239 1.31 -13.93 -23.15
CA GLU A 239 2.75 -13.63 -23.32
C GLU A 239 3.47 -13.49 -21.96
N ILE A 240 2.83 -12.84 -20.98
CA ILE A 240 3.40 -12.64 -19.64
C ILE A 240 3.46 -13.96 -18.85
N PHE A 241 2.40 -14.76 -18.89
CA PHE A 241 2.38 -16.04 -18.18
C PHE A 241 3.41 -17.01 -18.77
N GLN A 242 3.56 -17.02 -20.10
CA GLN A 242 4.60 -17.79 -20.77
C GLN A 242 6.01 -17.35 -20.35
N PHE A 243 6.25 -16.04 -20.29
CA PHE A 243 7.53 -15.48 -19.84
C PHE A 243 7.85 -15.88 -18.40
N VAL A 244 6.91 -15.69 -17.46
CA VAL A 244 7.12 -16.02 -16.05
C VAL A 244 7.37 -17.52 -15.87
N ARG A 245 6.57 -18.37 -16.53
CA ARG A 245 6.72 -19.83 -16.49
C ARG A 245 8.11 -20.27 -16.93
N ASN A 246 8.64 -19.69 -18.00
CA ASN A 246 9.88 -20.14 -18.61
C ASN A 246 11.13 -19.62 -17.89
N ILE A 247 11.05 -18.43 -17.30
CA ILE A 247 12.24 -17.72 -16.79
C ILE A 247 12.36 -17.78 -15.27
N PHE A 248 11.26 -17.80 -14.51
CA PHE A 248 11.30 -17.67 -13.05
C PHE A 248 10.76 -18.93 -12.34
N PRO A 249 11.59 -19.97 -12.18
CA PRO A 249 11.16 -21.26 -11.63
C PRO A 249 10.76 -21.20 -10.15
N GLU A 250 11.14 -20.15 -9.42
CA GLU A 250 10.87 -20.01 -7.98
C GLU A 250 9.96 -18.82 -7.65
N ALA A 251 9.38 -18.18 -8.67
CA ALA A 251 8.44 -17.09 -8.46
C ALA A 251 7.16 -17.60 -7.81
N CYS A 252 6.89 -17.12 -6.58
CA CYS A 252 5.72 -17.51 -5.80
C CYS A 252 4.67 -16.40 -5.66
N ILE A 253 5.04 -15.16 -6.00
CA ILE A 253 4.13 -14.00 -5.99
C ILE A 253 4.12 -13.37 -7.39
N LEU A 254 2.93 -13.26 -7.97
CA LEU A 254 2.70 -12.56 -9.23
C LEU A 254 1.89 -11.29 -8.97
N THR A 255 2.43 -10.13 -9.36
CA THR A 255 1.69 -8.86 -9.35
C THR A 255 1.41 -8.41 -10.77
N LEU A 256 0.13 -8.16 -11.07
CA LEU A 256 -0.34 -7.54 -12.31
C LEU A 256 -0.85 -6.15 -11.97
N GLU A 257 -0.17 -5.11 -12.48
CA GLU A 257 -0.52 -3.71 -12.21
C GLU A 257 -0.99 -3.02 -13.49
N GLY A 258 -2.26 -2.61 -13.50
CA GLY A 258 -2.81 -1.77 -14.56
C GLY A 258 -2.55 -0.29 -14.29
N GLY A 259 -2.00 0.42 -15.27
CA GLY A 259 -1.82 1.88 -15.16
C GLY A 259 -3.14 2.65 -14.99
N GLU A 260 -3.13 3.73 -14.22
CA GLU A 260 -4.36 4.49 -13.98
C GLU A 260 -4.68 5.46 -15.12
N ARG A 261 -5.92 5.41 -15.64
CA ARG A 261 -6.48 6.38 -16.59
C ARG A 261 -8.00 6.47 -16.41
N LYS A 262 -8.66 7.53 -16.91
CA LYS A 262 -10.13 7.68 -16.87
C LYS A 262 -10.85 6.54 -17.61
N LYS A 263 -10.33 6.13 -18.77
CA LYS A 263 -10.81 5.02 -19.61
C LYS A 263 -9.61 4.19 -20.08
N PRO A 264 -8.99 3.40 -19.19
CA PRO A 264 -7.85 2.60 -19.56
C PRO A 264 -8.32 1.44 -20.48
N PRO A 265 -7.54 1.06 -21.50
CA PRO A 265 -7.80 -0.18 -22.22
C PRO A 265 -7.69 -1.37 -21.26
N GLN A 266 -8.42 -2.46 -21.54
CA GLN A 266 -8.18 -3.72 -20.84
C GLN A 266 -6.87 -4.31 -21.36
N VAL A 267 -6.10 -4.93 -20.48
CA VAL A 267 -5.00 -5.79 -20.90
C VAL A 267 -5.61 -6.98 -21.62
N GLN A 268 -5.21 -7.21 -22.87
CA GLN A 268 -5.68 -8.34 -23.64
C GLN A 268 -5.21 -9.63 -22.98
N GLN A 269 -6.10 -10.60 -22.82
CA GLN A 269 -5.70 -11.90 -22.28
C GLN A 269 -4.90 -12.70 -23.31
N PHE A 270 -5.38 -12.69 -24.55
CA PHE A 270 -4.91 -13.50 -25.67
C PHE A 270 -4.60 -12.64 -26.87
N LEU A 271 -3.77 -13.15 -27.78
CA LEU A 271 -3.59 -12.54 -29.10
C LEU A 271 -4.84 -12.79 -29.95
N PRO A 272 -5.18 -11.89 -30.90
CA PRO A 272 -6.41 -12.03 -31.70
C PRO A 272 -6.54 -13.35 -32.48
N ASN A 273 -5.42 -14.00 -32.79
CA ASN A 273 -5.36 -15.21 -33.61
C ASN A 273 -5.07 -16.49 -32.78
N GLU A 274 -5.09 -16.42 -31.45
CA GLU A 274 -4.88 -17.61 -30.61
C GLU A 274 -6.11 -18.52 -30.65
N THR A 275 -5.91 -19.76 -31.08
CA THR A 275 -6.97 -20.79 -31.14
C THR A 275 -7.22 -21.45 -29.79
N LYS A 276 -6.25 -21.40 -28.88
CA LYS A 276 -6.37 -21.90 -27.50
C LYS A 276 -6.51 -20.72 -26.54
N LEU A 277 -7.72 -20.50 -26.06
CA LEU A 277 -8.04 -19.47 -25.07
C LEU A 277 -7.74 -19.96 -23.65
N GLN A 278 -6.50 -20.38 -23.41
CA GLN A 278 -6.03 -20.80 -22.09
C GLN A 278 -4.66 -20.20 -21.78
N LEU A 279 -4.53 -19.56 -20.63
CA LEU A 279 -3.25 -19.01 -20.18
C LEU A 279 -2.27 -20.15 -19.80
N PRO A 280 -0.96 -20.00 -20.08
CA PRO A 280 0.05 -20.95 -19.63
C PRO A 280 0.02 -21.15 -18.11
N THR A 281 0.06 -22.38 -17.64
CA THR A 281 0.00 -22.69 -16.20
C THR A 281 1.31 -22.37 -15.48
N ILE A 282 1.21 -21.81 -14.27
CA ILE A 282 2.36 -21.51 -13.40
C ILE A 282 2.10 -22.11 -12.01
N ASP A 283 2.71 -23.26 -11.74
CA ASP A 283 2.43 -24.03 -10.52
C ASP A 283 3.08 -23.43 -9.26
N THR A 284 4.09 -22.57 -9.43
CA THR A 284 4.90 -22.04 -8.33
C THR A 284 4.22 -20.86 -7.61
N VAL A 285 3.31 -20.17 -8.30
CA VAL A 285 2.64 -18.96 -7.81
C VAL A 285 1.52 -19.32 -6.83
N ARG A 286 1.60 -18.74 -5.64
CA ARG A 286 0.66 -18.95 -4.52
C ARG A 286 -0.09 -17.68 -4.13
N THR A 287 0.46 -16.51 -4.48
CA THR A 287 -0.14 -15.20 -4.20
C THR A 287 -0.28 -14.40 -5.49
N LEU A 288 -1.51 -14.00 -5.81
CA LEU A 288 -1.83 -13.10 -6.91
C LEU A 288 -2.16 -11.71 -6.35
N VAL A 289 -1.50 -10.68 -6.89
CA VAL A 289 -1.77 -9.29 -6.54
C VAL A 289 -2.18 -8.51 -7.78
N CYS A 290 -3.40 -7.99 -7.79
CA CYS A 290 -3.95 -7.15 -8.84
C CYS A 290 -4.07 -5.71 -8.35
N LYS A 291 -3.27 -4.81 -8.93
CA LYS A 291 -3.34 -3.37 -8.68
C LYS A 291 -3.92 -2.66 -9.89
N GLY A 292 -4.75 -1.64 -9.68
CA GLY A 292 -5.48 -1.03 -10.81
C GLY A 292 -6.36 -2.06 -11.51
N GLN A 293 -6.97 -2.94 -10.71
CA GLN A 293 -7.56 -4.21 -11.15
C GLN A 293 -8.54 -4.08 -12.31
N TRP A 294 -9.24 -2.94 -12.46
CA TRP A 294 -10.17 -2.69 -13.56
C TRP A 294 -9.55 -2.81 -14.98
N ASN A 295 -8.23 -2.75 -15.09
CA ASN A 295 -7.54 -2.95 -16.37
C ASN A 295 -7.24 -4.43 -16.65
N ILE A 296 -7.26 -5.26 -15.61
CA ILE A 296 -6.87 -6.67 -15.65
C ILE A 296 -8.12 -7.54 -15.63
N ILE A 297 -9.01 -7.33 -14.63
CA ILE A 297 -10.22 -8.12 -14.39
C ILE A 297 -11.44 -7.19 -14.49
N ARG A 298 -12.32 -7.46 -15.46
CA ARG A 298 -13.58 -6.71 -15.67
C ARG A 298 -14.82 -7.57 -15.49
N SER A 299 -14.67 -8.89 -15.50
CA SER A 299 -15.72 -9.89 -15.38
C SER A 299 -15.26 -11.08 -14.53
N ASN A 300 -16.21 -11.94 -14.13
CA ASN A 300 -15.88 -13.22 -13.49
C ASN A 300 -15.02 -14.10 -14.41
N GLU A 301 -15.33 -14.15 -15.71
CA GLU A 301 -14.58 -14.92 -16.68
C GLU A 301 -13.10 -14.51 -16.72
N ASP A 302 -12.80 -13.21 -16.69
CA ASP A 302 -11.41 -12.74 -16.63
C ASP A 302 -10.66 -13.28 -15.40
N PHE A 303 -11.33 -13.30 -14.24
CA PHE A 303 -10.75 -13.83 -13.01
C PHE A 303 -10.57 -15.34 -13.08
N GLN A 304 -11.58 -16.08 -13.56
CA GLN A 304 -11.52 -17.54 -13.66
C GLN A 304 -10.42 -17.98 -14.62
N THR A 305 -10.22 -17.30 -15.75
CA THR A 305 -9.11 -17.60 -16.67
C THR A 305 -7.74 -17.42 -16.02
N ILE A 306 -7.56 -16.35 -15.24
CA ILE A 306 -6.32 -16.11 -14.48
C ILE A 306 -6.13 -17.16 -13.39
N ALA A 307 -7.17 -17.44 -12.60
CA ALA A 307 -7.11 -18.37 -11.49
C ALA A 307 -6.85 -19.81 -11.97
N ALA A 308 -7.44 -20.23 -13.09
CA ALA A 308 -7.23 -21.54 -13.68
C ALA A 308 -5.77 -21.77 -14.13
N ALA A 309 -5.03 -20.71 -14.47
CA ALA A 309 -3.62 -20.79 -14.80
C ALA A 309 -2.68 -20.79 -13.57
N LEU A 310 -3.22 -20.61 -12.37
CA LEU A 310 -2.49 -20.58 -11.10
C LEU A 310 -3.06 -21.66 -10.16
N PRO A 311 -2.80 -22.96 -10.41
CA PRO A 311 -3.47 -24.05 -9.71
C PRO A 311 -3.18 -24.08 -8.20
N ASN A 312 -2.02 -23.59 -7.77
CA ASN A 312 -1.63 -23.52 -6.37
C ASN A 312 -1.90 -22.16 -5.72
N LEU A 313 -2.77 -21.33 -6.31
CA LEU A 313 -3.15 -20.03 -5.78
C LEU A 313 -3.92 -20.16 -4.46
N THR A 314 -3.33 -19.67 -3.37
CA THR A 314 -3.94 -19.67 -2.03
C THR A 314 -4.39 -18.29 -1.58
N GLU A 315 -3.85 -17.23 -2.21
CA GLU A 315 -4.01 -15.86 -1.74
C GLU A 315 -4.26 -14.88 -2.90
N TRP A 316 -5.31 -14.07 -2.78
CA TRP A 316 -5.65 -13.05 -3.76
C TRP A 316 -5.76 -11.66 -3.13
N HIS A 317 -5.01 -10.70 -3.68
CA HIS A 317 -5.06 -9.29 -3.34
C HIS A 317 -5.60 -8.49 -4.52
N GLY A 318 -6.78 -7.87 -4.37
CA GLY A 318 -7.40 -7.02 -5.37
C GLY A 318 -7.52 -5.58 -4.91
N SER A 319 -6.97 -4.64 -5.67
CA SER A 319 -7.04 -3.20 -5.35
C SER A 319 -7.49 -2.38 -6.56
N TYR A 320 -8.54 -1.58 -6.34
CA TYR A 320 -9.10 -0.67 -7.34
C TYR A 320 -8.63 0.75 -7.05
N ALA A 321 -8.01 1.39 -8.04
CA ALA A 321 -7.52 2.76 -7.91
C ALA A 321 -8.65 3.78 -7.65
N LYS A 322 -9.84 3.52 -8.21
CA LYS A 322 -11.02 4.39 -8.07
C LYS A 322 -12.28 3.57 -7.83
N PRO A 323 -13.17 4.04 -6.95
CA PRO A 323 -14.44 3.39 -6.71
C PRO A 323 -15.34 3.46 -7.95
N LYS A 324 -15.94 2.32 -8.33
CA LYS A 324 -16.84 2.21 -9.48
C LYS A 324 -17.92 1.18 -9.20
N SER A 325 -19.14 1.42 -9.70
CA SER A 325 -20.24 0.45 -9.61
C SER A 325 -19.84 -0.89 -10.23
N LYS A 326 -19.22 -0.85 -11.40
CA LYS A 326 -18.76 -2.06 -12.12
C LYS A 326 -17.72 -2.87 -11.35
N ALA A 327 -16.90 -2.24 -10.50
CA ALA A 327 -15.91 -2.95 -9.69
C ALA A 327 -16.61 -3.79 -8.61
N TYR A 328 -17.53 -3.17 -7.87
CA TYR A 328 -18.39 -3.85 -6.90
C TYR A 328 -19.18 -5.00 -7.51
N LEU A 329 -19.82 -4.77 -8.66
CA LEU A 329 -20.63 -5.79 -9.35
C LEU A 329 -19.78 -6.95 -9.88
N CYS A 330 -18.58 -6.66 -10.41
CA CYS A 330 -17.65 -7.70 -10.84
C CYS A 330 -17.21 -8.57 -9.65
N VAL A 331 -16.83 -7.96 -8.52
CA VAL A 331 -16.45 -8.72 -7.31
C VAL A 331 -17.63 -9.49 -6.72
N ALA A 332 -18.86 -8.94 -6.78
CA ALA A 332 -20.07 -9.64 -6.38
C ALA A 332 -20.34 -10.91 -7.20
N GLN A 333 -19.91 -10.94 -8.47
CA GLN A 333 -19.99 -12.13 -9.32
C GLN A 333 -18.87 -13.14 -9.04
N ILE A 334 -17.67 -12.67 -8.68
CA ILE A 334 -16.50 -13.50 -8.41
C ILE A 334 -16.58 -14.18 -7.04
N THR A 335 -16.92 -13.44 -5.99
CA THR A 335 -16.84 -13.90 -4.60
C THR A 335 -17.63 -15.18 -4.29
N PRO A 336 -18.84 -15.42 -4.85
CA PRO A 336 -19.56 -16.68 -4.64
C PRO A 336 -18.94 -17.88 -5.37
N GLN A 337 -18.08 -17.63 -6.36
CA GLN A 337 -17.45 -18.63 -7.23
C GLN A 337 -15.92 -18.64 -7.05
N ILE A 338 -15.44 -18.19 -5.90
CA ILE A 338 -14.01 -18.16 -5.64
C ILE A 338 -13.47 -19.61 -5.57
N PRO A 339 -12.35 -19.92 -6.25
CA PRO A 339 -11.75 -21.24 -6.18
C PRO A 339 -11.47 -21.68 -4.73
N GLN A 340 -11.74 -22.95 -4.42
CA GLN A 340 -11.69 -23.48 -3.05
C GLN A 340 -10.28 -23.51 -2.44
N ASN A 341 -9.24 -23.44 -3.28
CA ASN A 341 -7.85 -23.33 -2.85
C ASN A 341 -7.50 -21.93 -2.32
N ILE A 342 -8.26 -20.89 -2.68
CA ILE A 342 -8.04 -19.53 -2.17
C ILE A 342 -8.60 -19.42 -0.76
N THR A 343 -7.69 -19.35 0.21
CA THR A 343 -8.03 -19.22 1.64
C THR A 343 -7.81 -17.80 2.17
N HIS A 344 -7.07 -16.97 1.45
CA HIS A 344 -6.77 -15.59 1.85
C HIS A 344 -7.28 -14.60 0.81
N LEU A 345 -8.20 -13.72 1.23
CA LEU A 345 -8.80 -12.70 0.38
C LEU A 345 -8.52 -11.31 0.92
N ASN A 346 -7.86 -10.46 0.13
CA ASN A 346 -7.64 -9.05 0.45
C ASN A 346 -8.22 -8.18 -0.66
N LEU A 347 -9.27 -7.40 -0.36
CA LEU A 347 -9.96 -6.58 -1.34
C LEU A 347 -10.04 -5.11 -0.89
N CYS A 348 -9.61 -4.20 -1.75
CA CYS A 348 -9.72 -2.76 -1.55
C CYS A 348 -10.48 -2.13 -2.71
N LEU A 349 -11.77 -1.85 -2.49
CA LEU A 349 -12.66 -1.26 -3.49
C LEU A 349 -12.72 0.27 -3.40
N GLU A 350 -12.44 0.83 -2.22
CA GLU A 350 -12.51 2.26 -1.95
C GLU A 350 -11.29 2.69 -1.13
N ASN A 351 -10.34 3.39 -1.75
CA ASN A 351 -9.11 3.85 -1.09
C ASN A 351 -9.14 5.34 -0.68
N ASP A 352 -10.29 6.02 -0.79
CA ASP A 352 -10.47 7.41 -0.37
C ASP A 352 -11.11 7.47 1.03
N TYR A 353 -10.42 8.05 2.01
CA TYR A 353 -10.82 8.10 3.44
C TYR A 353 -11.50 9.42 3.82
N ARG A 354 -12.05 10.13 2.84
CA ARG A 354 -12.85 11.32 3.06
C ARG A 354 -14.24 10.94 3.56
N ARG A 355 -14.79 11.79 4.42
CA ARG A 355 -16.15 11.74 4.91
C ARG A 355 -17.15 11.90 3.76
N GLU A 356 -18.20 11.08 3.75
CA GLU A 356 -19.31 11.20 2.80
C GLU A 356 -20.50 11.89 3.46
N THR A 357 -21.01 12.97 2.86
CA THR A 357 -22.28 13.60 3.28
C THR A 357 -23.49 12.76 2.86
N ALA A 358 -23.38 12.03 1.75
CA ALA A 358 -24.39 11.15 1.21
C ALA A 358 -23.75 10.04 0.36
N SER A 359 -24.45 8.93 0.13
CA SER A 359 -23.93 7.85 -0.69
C SER A 359 -23.66 8.32 -2.12
N PRO A 360 -22.49 7.98 -2.68
CA PRO A 360 -22.13 8.35 -4.04
C PRO A 360 -22.98 7.59 -5.06
N ALA A 361 -23.23 8.24 -6.21
CA ALA A 361 -24.07 7.70 -7.28
C ALA A 361 -23.59 6.34 -7.82
N PHE A 362 -22.28 6.06 -7.77
CA PHE A 362 -21.78 4.74 -8.19
C PHE A 362 -22.31 3.63 -7.29
N PHE A 363 -22.43 3.86 -5.97
CA PHE A 363 -22.88 2.83 -5.05
C PHE A 363 -24.40 2.65 -5.08
N LYS A 364 -25.15 3.73 -5.29
CA LYS A 364 -26.61 3.64 -5.54
C LYS A 364 -26.92 2.67 -6.69
N LYS A 365 -26.11 2.66 -7.75
CA LYS A 365 -26.24 1.68 -8.86
C LYS A 365 -25.95 0.24 -8.43
N VAL A 366 -25.05 0.02 -7.49
CA VAL A 366 -24.75 -1.31 -6.94
C VAL A 366 -25.94 -1.80 -6.13
N ALA A 367 -26.45 -0.97 -5.21
CA ALA A 367 -27.58 -1.30 -4.36
C ALA A 367 -28.87 -1.63 -5.12
N LEU A 368 -29.05 -1.05 -6.32
CA LEU A 368 -30.18 -1.39 -7.21
C LEU A 368 -30.06 -2.78 -7.85
N GLN A 369 -28.85 -3.35 -7.95
CA GLN A 369 -28.63 -4.64 -8.60
C GLN A 369 -28.42 -5.78 -7.61
N THR A 370 -27.71 -5.52 -6.51
CA THR A 370 -27.40 -6.53 -5.50
C THR A 370 -27.02 -5.89 -4.18
N HIS A 371 -27.25 -6.62 -3.08
CA HIS A 371 -26.67 -6.29 -1.80
C HIS A 371 -25.26 -6.88 -1.69
N PHE A 372 -24.25 -6.09 -2.09
CA PHE A 372 -22.86 -6.52 -2.17
C PHE A 372 -22.33 -7.25 -0.92
N CYS A 373 -22.75 -6.82 0.28
CA CYS A 373 -22.31 -7.43 1.54
C CYS A 373 -22.68 -8.92 1.63
N ASP A 374 -23.84 -9.30 1.12
CA ASP A 374 -24.30 -10.70 1.12
C ASP A 374 -23.52 -11.52 0.09
N GLU A 375 -23.22 -10.94 -1.08
CA GLU A 375 -22.40 -11.60 -2.10
C GLU A 375 -20.97 -11.83 -1.61
N LEU A 376 -20.36 -10.84 -0.96
CA LEU A 376 -19.04 -10.99 -0.35
C LEU A 376 -19.04 -12.10 0.71
N ALA A 377 -20.10 -12.19 1.53
CA ALA A 377 -20.22 -13.20 2.57
C ALA A 377 -20.28 -14.64 2.03
N LYS A 378 -20.69 -14.84 0.77
CA LYS A 378 -20.72 -16.18 0.15
C LYS A 378 -19.33 -16.80 -0.03
N SER A 379 -18.26 -16.00 0.00
CA SER A 379 -16.89 -16.51 -0.03
C SER A 379 -16.43 -17.14 1.29
N ILE A 380 -17.08 -16.80 2.42
CA ILE A 380 -16.61 -17.13 3.77
C ILE A 380 -16.36 -18.62 4.03
N PRO A 381 -17.18 -19.58 3.55
CA PRO A 381 -16.94 -21.00 3.82
C PRO A 381 -15.57 -21.52 3.32
N THR A 382 -14.97 -20.85 2.33
CA THR A 382 -13.67 -21.24 1.76
C THR A 382 -12.48 -20.52 2.42
N LEU A 383 -12.72 -19.40 3.10
CA LEU A 383 -11.67 -18.51 3.56
C LEU A 383 -11.18 -18.85 4.97
N GLU A 384 -9.88 -18.69 5.18
CA GLU A 384 -9.23 -18.61 6.49
C GLU A 384 -9.01 -17.15 6.91
N HIS A 385 -8.75 -16.26 5.95
CA HIS A 385 -8.42 -14.86 6.20
C HIS A 385 -9.14 -13.92 5.22
N LEU A 386 -9.83 -12.91 5.74
CA LEU A 386 -10.45 -11.84 4.97
C LEU A 386 -9.93 -10.47 5.41
N ALA A 387 -9.42 -9.69 4.47
CA ALA A 387 -9.17 -8.26 4.61
C ALA A 387 -10.00 -7.50 3.59
N TYR A 388 -10.80 -6.52 4.01
CA TYR A 388 -11.67 -5.78 3.12
C TYR A 388 -11.70 -4.28 3.45
N THR A 389 -11.58 -3.44 2.42
CA THR A 389 -11.72 -1.99 2.51
C THR A 389 -12.79 -1.51 1.54
N GLY A 390 -13.89 -0.97 2.09
CA GLY A 390 -15.05 -0.53 1.32
C GLY A 390 -16.31 -0.42 2.18
N ARG A 391 -17.47 -0.57 1.55
CA ARG A 391 -18.76 -0.58 2.25
C ARG A 391 -19.13 -1.98 2.73
N VAL A 392 -19.58 -2.07 3.98
CA VAL A 392 -20.00 -3.33 4.60
C VAL A 392 -21.03 -3.04 5.67
N CYS A 393 -22.08 -3.87 5.77
CA CYS A 393 -23.14 -3.75 6.77
C CYS A 393 -23.32 -5.09 7.51
N ARG A 394 -24.24 -5.11 8.49
CA ARG A 394 -24.58 -6.32 9.26
C ARG A 394 -24.92 -7.54 8.40
N GLY A 395 -25.49 -7.35 7.20
CA GLY A 395 -25.88 -8.44 6.29
C GLY A 395 -24.71 -9.36 5.92
N PHE A 396 -23.49 -8.83 5.89
CA PHE A 396 -22.29 -9.64 5.70
C PHE A 396 -22.16 -10.74 6.77
N PHE A 397 -22.25 -10.38 8.05
CA PHE A 397 -22.12 -11.34 9.15
C PHE A 397 -23.37 -12.20 9.32
N ASP A 398 -24.57 -11.64 9.11
CA ASP A 398 -25.81 -12.40 9.13
C ASP A 398 -25.81 -13.51 8.06
N THR A 399 -25.33 -13.21 6.85
CA THR A 399 -25.18 -14.17 5.75
C THR A 399 -24.03 -15.14 6.01
N ALA A 400 -22.87 -14.67 6.47
CA ALA A 400 -21.73 -15.52 6.80
C ALA A 400 -22.09 -16.56 7.87
N ALA A 401 -22.82 -16.15 8.91
CA ALA A 401 -23.27 -17.05 9.98
C ALA A 401 -24.22 -18.14 9.46
N LYS A 402 -25.13 -17.80 8.52
CA LYS A 402 -26.05 -18.77 7.89
C LYS A 402 -25.33 -19.81 7.04
N LEU A 403 -24.26 -19.40 6.35
CA LEU A 403 -23.48 -20.27 5.47
C LEU A 403 -22.42 -21.09 6.23
N SER A 404 -22.13 -20.74 7.48
CA SER A 404 -21.06 -21.36 8.26
C SER A 404 -21.59 -22.45 9.19
N ASN A 405 -20.80 -23.51 9.32
CA ASN A 405 -21.01 -24.55 10.31
C ASN A 405 -19.89 -24.47 11.37
N PRO A 406 -20.21 -24.34 12.68
CA PRO A 406 -19.22 -24.22 13.75
C PRO A 406 -18.14 -25.31 13.73
N ARG A 407 -18.48 -26.53 13.27
CA ARG A 407 -17.56 -27.68 13.25
C ARG A 407 -16.58 -27.65 12.08
N THR A 408 -16.91 -26.94 11.00
CA THR A 408 -16.12 -26.94 9.76
C THR A 408 -15.66 -25.53 9.36
N ALA A 409 -16.03 -24.50 10.12
CA ALA A 409 -15.62 -23.13 9.86
C ALA A 409 -14.10 -23.01 9.92
N LYS A 410 -13.51 -22.47 8.85
CA LYS A 410 -12.05 -22.30 8.72
C LYS A 410 -11.59 -20.86 8.95
N LEU A 411 -12.53 -19.92 9.01
CA LEU A 411 -12.23 -18.50 9.09
C LEU A 411 -11.59 -18.14 10.42
N LYS A 412 -10.30 -17.79 10.39
CA LYS A 412 -9.47 -17.46 11.55
C LYS A 412 -9.37 -15.96 11.78
N SER A 413 -9.40 -15.15 10.71
CA SER A 413 -9.26 -13.70 10.84
C SER A 413 -10.12 -12.88 9.89
N ILE A 414 -10.70 -11.79 10.40
CA ILE A 414 -11.35 -10.75 9.59
C ILE A 414 -10.76 -9.38 9.94
N GLU A 415 -10.41 -8.59 8.93
CA GLU A 415 -10.15 -7.15 9.05
C GLU A 415 -11.02 -6.35 8.08
N LEU A 416 -11.87 -5.48 8.61
CA LEU A 416 -12.72 -4.57 7.85
C LEU A 416 -12.28 -3.13 8.09
N ILE A 417 -11.95 -2.43 7.00
CA ILE A 417 -11.83 -0.98 6.96
C ILE A 417 -13.11 -0.44 6.31
N VAL A 418 -14.04 -0.01 7.16
CA VAL A 418 -15.38 0.41 6.77
C VAL A 418 -15.31 1.85 6.26
N LYS A 419 -15.82 2.08 5.05
CA LYS A 419 -16.08 3.43 4.52
C LYS A 419 -17.45 3.94 4.89
N ASN A 420 -18.46 3.10 4.69
CA ASN A 420 -19.83 3.38 5.05
C ASN A 420 -20.57 2.04 5.24
N CYS A 421 -21.70 2.07 5.95
CA CYS A 421 -22.56 0.92 6.14
C CYS A 421 -23.76 1.01 5.20
N CYS A 422 -24.14 -0.10 4.56
CA CYS A 422 -25.39 -0.15 3.80
C CYS A 422 -26.60 0.05 4.73
N ARG A 423 -27.56 0.86 4.32
CA ARG A 423 -28.80 1.17 5.06
C ARG A 423 -29.99 1.02 4.13
N THR A 424 -31.14 0.65 4.69
CA THR A 424 -32.43 0.77 4.01
C THR A 424 -32.62 2.23 3.61
N ILE A 425 -32.82 2.45 2.31
CA ILE A 425 -32.74 3.74 1.62
C ILE A 425 -33.70 4.74 2.29
N GLN A 426 -33.17 5.62 3.14
CA GLN A 426 -33.77 6.92 3.39
C GLN A 426 -33.10 7.90 2.41
N PRO A 427 -33.86 8.67 1.61
CA PRO A 427 -33.31 9.46 0.50
C PRO A 427 -32.37 10.59 0.95
N TRP A 428 -32.37 10.92 2.24
CA TRP A 428 -31.61 11.99 2.85
C TRP A 428 -30.99 11.41 4.13
N ASN A 429 -29.67 11.52 4.29
CA ASN A 429 -28.88 11.05 5.44
C ASN A 429 -28.37 9.58 5.41
N ASP A 430 -27.63 9.22 4.35
CA ASP A 430 -26.87 7.97 4.26
C ASP A 430 -25.35 8.20 4.22
N GLY A 431 -24.91 9.34 4.75
CA GLY A 431 -23.50 9.70 4.89
C GLY A 431 -22.72 8.82 5.88
N SER A 432 -21.46 9.15 6.09
CA SER A 432 -20.59 8.51 7.08
C SER A 432 -20.02 9.59 8.01
N GLY A 433 -19.74 9.26 9.26
CA GLY A 433 -19.00 10.16 10.15
C GLY A 433 -19.37 9.97 11.61
N ILE A 434 -18.50 10.44 12.50
CA ILE A 434 -18.68 10.30 13.95
C ILE A 434 -19.83 11.15 14.51
N SER A 435 -20.23 12.22 13.81
CA SER A 435 -21.39 13.03 14.17
C SER A 435 -22.70 12.57 13.52
N ASP A 436 -22.66 11.59 12.60
CA ASP A 436 -23.87 10.99 12.03
C ASP A 436 -24.32 9.81 12.89
N MET A 437 -25.31 10.02 13.75
CA MET A 437 -25.86 8.96 14.61
C MET A 437 -26.50 7.82 13.82
N THR A 438 -26.95 8.04 12.58
CA THR A 438 -27.46 6.96 11.74
C THR A 438 -26.32 6.07 11.23
N PHE A 439 -25.14 6.64 10.98
CA PHE A 439 -23.91 5.87 10.72
C PHE A 439 -23.44 5.11 11.95
N ILE A 440 -23.39 5.77 13.11
CA ILE A 440 -22.98 5.12 14.36
C ILE A 440 -23.89 3.93 14.69
N SER A 441 -25.20 4.09 14.55
CA SER A 441 -26.18 3.00 14.76
C SER A 441 -25.98 1.86 13.75
N ALA A 442 -25.68 2.17 12.49
CA ALA A 442 -25.40 1.15 11.47
C ALA A 442 -24.07 0.43 11.72
N PHE A 443 -23.05 1.14 12.22
CA PHE A 443 -21.77 0.56 12.62
C PHE A 443 -21.92 -0.32 13.87
N GLU A 444 -22.71 0.11 14.86
CA GLU A 444 -23.08 -0.71 16.01
C GLU A 444 -23.79 -1.99 15.55
N ALA A 445 -24.75 -1.89 14.64
CA ALA A 445 -25.46 -3.06 14.10
C ALA A 445 -24.51 -4.03 13.38
N LEU A 446 -23.51 -3.51 12.66
CA LEU A 446 -22.45 -4.32 12.05
C LEU A 446 -21.63 -5.06 13.12
N VAL A 447 -21.18 -4.36 14.16
CA VAL A 447 -20.43 -4.97 15.28
C VAL A 447 -21.28 -5.99 16.02
N LEU A 448 -22.54 -5.69 16.34
CA LEU A 448 -23.46 -6.60 17.00
C LEU A 448 -23.66 -7.90 16.20
N SER A 449 -23.88 -7.79 14.88
CA SER A 449 -24.01 -8.98 14.03
C SER A 449 -22.71 -9.78 13.97
N SER A 450 -21.55 -9.11 13.93
CA SER A 450 -20.25 -9.79 14.01
C SER A 450 -20.06 -10.58 15.30
N VAL A 451 -20.44 -10.02 16.45
CA VAL A 451 -20.38 -10.70 17.75
C VAL A 451 -21.35 -11.87 17.79
N ARG A 452 -22.58 -11.68 17.30
CA ARG A 452 -23.58 -12.76 17.23
C ARG A 452 -23.09 -13.94 16.42
N SER A 453 -22.38 -13.68 15.31
CA SER A 453 -21.87 -14.72 14.40
C SER A 453 -20.72 -15.57 14.96
N LEU A 454 -20.14 -15.21 16.12
CA LEU A 454 -18.99 -15.92 16.70
C LEU A 454 -19.31 -17.37 17.11
N ASP A 455 -20.57 -17.68 17.40
CA ASP A 455 -21.01 -19.06 17.69
C ASP A 455 -20.95 -19.96 16.45
N ARG A 456 -21.21 -19.39 15.26
CA ARG A 456 -21.11 -20.06 13.95
C ARG A 456 -19.70 -20.02 13.37
N LEU A 457 -18.97 -18.94 13.62
CA LEU A 457 -17.59 -18.73 13.20
C LEU A 457 -16.63 -19.10 14.33
N ALA A 458 -16.74 -20.33 14.84
CA ALA A 458 -16.03 -20.77 16.04
C ALA A 458 -14.49 -20.68 15.93
N ALA A 459 -13.94 -20.84 14.73
CA ALA A 459 -12.50 -20.73 14.45
C ALA A 459 -11.98 -19.27 14.41
N LEU A 460 -12.86 -18.26 14.48
CA LEU A 460 -12.46 -16.86 14.35
C LEU A 460 -11.72 -16.41 15.62
N GLU A 461 -10.43 -16.16 15.53
CA GLU A 461 -9.58 -15.74 16.66
C GLU A 461 -9.30 -14.24 16.66
N TYR A 462 -9.39 -13.63 15.49
CA TYR A 462 -9.13 -12.22 15.28
C TYR A 462 -10.21 -11.57 14.44
N LEU A 463 -10.84 -10.54 14.98
CA LEU A 463 -11.83 -9.75 14.27
C LEU A 463 -11.54 -8.28 14.54
N ARG A 464 -11.34 -7.51 13.47
CA ARG A 464 -11.17 -6.07 13.54
C ARG A 464 -12.09 -5.37 12.57
N ILE A 465 -12.86 -4.42 13.07
CA ILE A 465 -13.74 -3.55 12.28
C ILE A 465 -13.34 -2.12 12.64
N ARG A 466 -12.98 -1.30 11.66
CA ARG A 466 -12.59 0.09 11.92
C ARG A 466 -13.11 1.04 10.86
N PHE A 467 -13.60 2.19 11.30
CA PHE A 467 -13.81 3.35 10.46
C PHE A 467 -12.56 4.23 10.48
N ILE A 468 -12.26 4.87 9.36
CA ILE A 468 -11.15 5.82 9.25
C ILE A 468 -11.69 7.08 8.58
N ASP A 469 -11.81 8.15 9.37
CA ASP A 469 -12.09 9.50 8.89
C ASP A 469 -10.81 10.33 8.93
N LEU A 470 -10.38 10.82 7.76
CA LEU A 470 -9.28 11.78 7.66
C LEU A 470 -9.79 13.24 7.66
N GLY A 471 -11.09 13.47 7.49
CA GLY A 471 -11.72 14.80 7.45
C GLY A 471 -11.77 15.46 8.83
N GLU A 472 -12.21 14.73 9.84
CA GLU A 472 -12.25 15.23 11.22
C GLU A 472 -10.85 15.48 11.79
N LEU A 473 -9.85 14.67 11.40
CA LEU A 473 -8.45 14.97 11.73
C LEU A 473 -8.04 16.33 11.18
N LYS A 474 -8.39 16.65 9.92
CA LYS A 474 -8.08 17.97 9.34
C LYS A 474 -8.83 19.12 10.01
N HIS A 475 -10.10 18.95 10.41
CA HIS A 475 -10.82 20.00 11.12
C HIS A 475 -10.25 20.21 12.53
N ILE A 476 -9.89 19.14 13.23
CA ILE A 476 -9.17 19.20 14.52
C ILE A 476 -7.79 19.88 14.33
N PHE A 477 -7.07 19.59 13.25
CA PHE A 477 -5.77 20.23 12.95
C PHE A 477 -5.89 21.70 12.50
N LEU A 478 -6.93 22.07 11.73
CA LEU A 478 -7.12 23.45 11.26
C LEU A 478 -7.61 24.36 12.38
N VAL A 479 -8.48 23.85 13.26
CA VAL A 479 -8.96 24.60 14.44
C VAL A 479 -7.82 24.84 15.44
N ALA A 480 -6.92 23.88 15.63
CA ALA A 480 -5.72 24.08 16.45
C ALA A 480 -4.78 25.17 15.88
N LEU A 481 -4.73 25.33 14.56
CA LEU A 481 -3.88 26.34 13.91
C LEU A 481 -4.43 27.77 14.01
N VAL A 482 -5.73 27.94 14.22
CA VAL A 482 -6.38 29.27 14.28
C VAL A 482 -6.38 29.85 15.70
N ILE A 483 -6.09 29.04 16.74
CA ILE A 483 -6.16 29.46 18.16
C ILE A 483 -4.79 29.64 18.82
N SER A 484 -3.68 29.22 18.18
CA SER A 484 -2.34 29.36 18.78
C SER A 484 -1.46 30.31 17.95
N THR A 485 -1.43 31.58 18.36
CA THR A 485 -0.32 32.48 18.06
C THR A 485 0.87 32.32 19.00
N ASP A 486 0.81 31.41 19.99
CA ASP A 486 1.96 31.06 20.82
C ASP A 486 1.97 29.55 21.15
N ASN A 487 3.08 28.89 20.84
CA ASN A 487 3.44 27.50 21.10
C ASN A 487 2.62 26.39 20.41
N ALA A 488 3.30 25.71 19.47
CA ALA A 488 2.90 24.50 18.78
C ALA A 488 2.32 23.44 19.73
N THR A 489 0.99 23.24 19.68
CA THR A 489 0.31 22.14 20.36
C THR A 489 -0.26 21.16 19.34
N GLU A 490 0.30 19.95 19.36
CA GLU A 490 -0.25 18.78 18.67
C GLU A 490 -1.72 18.55 19.06
N SER A 491 -2.53 18.10 18.10
CA SER A 491 -3.96 17.78 18.22
C SER A 491 -4.36 17.22 19.60
N GLN A 492 -5.20 17.94 20.33
CA GLN A 492 -5.60 17.59 21.70
C GLN A 492 -6.75 16.57 21.79
N VAL A 493 -7.38 16.21 20.67
CA VAL A 493 -8.53 15.28 20.65
C VAL A 493 -8.06 13.89 20.21
N PRO A 494 -8.22 12.84 21.04
CA PRO A 494 -7.86 11.48 20.66
C PRO A 494 -8.72 11.00 19.49
N PRO A 495 -8.24 10.05 18.67
CA PRO A 495 -8.97 9.58 17.51
C PRO A 495 -10.22 8.79 17.93
N LEU A 496 -11.39 9.44 17.92
CA LEU A 496 -12.71 8.91 18.31
C LEU A 496 -13.40 8.07 17.22
N ASN A 497 -12.74 7.83 16.08
CA ASN A 497 -13.26 7.01 15.00
C ASN A 497 -13.69 5.61 15.53
N PRO A 498 -14.94 5.18 15.29
CA PRO A 498 -15.44 3.92 15.80
C PRO A 498 -14.63 2.74 15.28
N TYR A 499 -14.36 1.81 16.19
CA TYR A 499 -13.69 0.56 15.89
C TYR A 499 -14.19 -0.54 16.83
N PHE A 500 -13.94 -1.78 16.49
CA PHE A 500 -14.12 -2.95 17.34
C PHE A 500 -12.97 -3.92 17.04
N GLU A 501 -12.37 -4.47 18.08
CA GLU A 501 -11.32 -5.48 17.94
C GLU A 501 -11.50 -6.58 18.97
N LEU A 502 -11.62 -7.82 18.50
CA LEU A 502 -11.51 -9.05 19.27
C LEU A 502 -10.17 -9.69 18.94
N LYS A 503 -9.33 -9.89 19.96
CA LYS A 503 -8.06 -10.60 19.84
C LYS A 503 -7.78 -11.33 21.15
N ASN A 504 -7.42 -12.61 21.08
CA ASN A 504 -7.11 -13.44 22.25
C ASN A 504 -8.25 -13.42 23.28
N ASN A 505 -9.51 -13.52 22.82
CA ASN A 505 -10.71 -13.39 23.66
C ASN A 505 -10.84 -12.06 24.42
N ARG A 506 -10.10 -11.02 24.03
CA ARG A 506 -10.23 -9.67 24.60
C ARG A 506 -10.83 -8.73 23.57
N CYS A 507 -11.87 -8.00 23.99
CA CYS A 507 -12.56 -7.02 23.16
C CYS A 507 -12.14 -5.59 23.53
N THR A 508 -11.96 -4.74 22.52
CA THR A 508 -11.75 -3.29 22.62
C THR A 508 -12.57 -2.57 21.56
N GLY A 509 -12.74 -1.26 21.71
CA GLY A 509 -13.52 -0.42 20.81
C GLY A 509 -14.94 -0.14 21.30
N ILE A 510 -15.87 -0.03 20.37
CA ILE A 510 -17.24 0.36 20.70
C ILE A 510 -17.95 -0.71 21.53
N TRP A 511 -18.74 -0.27 22.50
CA TRP A 511 -19.53 -1.16 23.33
C TRP A 511 -20.90 -0.57 23.66
N SER A 512 -21.86 -1.47 23.88
CA SER A 512 -23.21 -1.19 24.38
C SER A 512 -23.68 -2.43 25.13
N SER A 513 -24.74 -2.31 25.94
CA SER A 513 -25.30 -3.45 26.68
C SER A 513 -25.64 -4.61 25.74
N ILE A 514 -26.28 -4.33 24.61
CA ILE A 514 -26.66 -5.34 23.62
C ILE A 514 -25.46 -6.06 22.99
N ILE A 515 -24.31 -5.39 22.81
CA ILE A 515 -23.07 -6.02 22.33
C ILE A 515 -22.48 -6.91 23.41
N VAL A 516 -22.44 -6.44 24.66
CA VAL A 516 -21.90 -7.21 25.79
C VAL A 516 -22.73 -8.47 26.05
N ASP A 517 -24.06 -8.35 26.04
CA ASP A 517 -24.96 -9.49 26.24
C ASP A 517 -24.85 -10.51 25.10
N ALA A 518 -24.74 -10.03 23.85
CA ALA A 518 -24.51 -10.89 22.69
C ALA A 518 -23.15 -11.59 22.78
N LEU A 519 -22.11 -10.92 23.25
CA LEU A 519 -20.76 -11.50 23.41
C LEU A 519 -20.78 -12.61 24.45
N ALA A 520 -21.38 -12.36 25.61
CA ALA A 520 -21.51 -13.35 26.68
C ALA A 520 -22.25 -14.61 26.21
N LYS A 521 -23.23 -14.46 25.31
CA LYS A 521 -23.98 -15.58 24.72
C LYS A 521 -23.20 -16.33 23.63
N SER A 522 -22.62 -15.61 22.66
CA SER A 522 -22.00 -16.21 21.48
C SER A 522 -20.57 -16.69 21.72
N ARG A 523 -19.84 -16.07 22.65
CA ARG A 523 -18.47 -16.45 23.03
C ARG A 523 -18.20 -16.14 24.51
N PRO A 524 -18.66 -16.99 25.44
CA PRO A 524 -18.56 -16.74 26.89
C PRO A 524 -17.13 -16.53 27.42
N THR A 525 -16.13 -17.05 26.71
CA THR A 525 -14.71 -16.88 27.07
C THR A 525 -14.16 -15.49 26.75
N ALA A 526 -14.90 -14.68 25.98
CA ALA A 526 -14.45 -13.36 25.56
C ALA A 526 -15.08 -12.24 26.39
N SER A 527 -14.30 -11.21 26.69
CA SER A 527 -14.74 -10.06 27.48
C SER A 527 -14.09 -8.75 27.03
N PHE A 528 -14.76 -7.63 27.29
CA PHE A 528 -14.15 -6.31 27.11
C PHE A 528 -13.03 -6.09 28.13
N ILE A 529 -11.93 -5.47 27.69
CA ILE A 529 -10.82 -5.07 28.57
C ILE A 529 -11.27 -4.00 29.55
N GLU A 530 -12.00 -3.01 29.02
CA GLU A 530 -12.50 -1.85 29.73
C GLU A 530 -13.88 -1.53 29.16
N LYS A 531 -14.76 -0.98 29.98
CA LYS A 531 -16.10 -0.50 29.61
C LYS A 531 -16.28 0.90 30.15
N ALA A 532 -15.52 1.85 29.61
CA ALA A 532 -15.60 3.24 30.03
C ALA A 532 -17.02 3.77 29.77
N GLU A 533 -17.69 4.22 30.83
CA GLU A 533 -19.07 4.74 30.76
C GLU A 533 -19.12 6.11 30.10
N THR A 534 -18.10 6.95 30.32
CA THR A 534 -18.00 8.30 29.78
C THR A 534 -16.72 8.46 28.97
N LEU A 535 -16.72 9.39 28.00
CA LEU A 535 -15.52 9.78 27.24
C LEU A 535 -14.65 10.79 28.01
N GLY A 536 -14.93 11.06 29.29
CA GLY A 536 -14.46 12.26 30.01
C GLY A 536 -15.35 13.48 29.75
N GLU A 537 -15.06 14.60 30.44
CA GLU A 537 -15.75 15.90 30.22
C GLU A 537 -15.32 16.48 28.87
N LEU A 538 -16.02 16.14 27.79
CA LEU A 538 -15.92 16.84 26.51
C LEU A 538 -16.95 17.97 26.52
N GLU A 539 -16.50 19.21 26.73
CA GLU A 539 -17.32 20.39 26.54
C GLU A 539 -17.28 20.82 25.08
N ILE A 540 -18.41 21.28 24.53
CA ILE A 540 -18.48 21.85 23.18
C ILE A 540 -18.72 23.34 23.35
N ASN A 541 -17.80 24.17 22.87
CA ASN A 541 -17.96 25.62 22.89
C ASN A 541 -19.07 26.06 21.91
N LYS A 542 -19.53 27.31 22.05
CA LYS A 542 -20.56 27.94 21.20
C LYS A 542 -20.26 27.91 19.70
N ASP A 543 -18.98 27.74 19.32
CA ASP A 543 -18.52 27.63 17.94
C ASP A 543 -18.44 26.17 17.42
N GLY A 544 -18.98 25.20 18.17
CA GLY A 544 -18.95 23.77 17.80
C GLY A 544 -17.59 23.10 18.03
N GLN A 545 -16.67 23.75 18.76
CA GLN A 545 -15.33 23.24 19.04
C GLN A 545 -15.28 22.44 20.34
N PHE A 546 -14.57 21.32 20.33
CA PHE A 546 -14.32 20.51 21.52
C PHE A 546 -13.30 21.19 22.44
N ILE A 547 -13.71 21.47 23.68
CA ILE A 547 -12.83 21.85 24.78
C ILE A 547 -12.53 20.57 25.55
N THR A 548 -11.27 20.14 25.50
CA THR A 548 -10.77 19.05 26.33
C THR A 548 -10.08 19.64 27.56
N PRO A 549 -10.41 19.19 28.80
CA PRO A 549 -9.67 19.60 29.98
C PRO A 549 -8.19 19.18 29.87
N ALA A 550 -7.29 19.87 30.56
CA ALA A 550 -5.84 19.58 30.51
C ALA A 550 -5.47 18.13 30.94
N THR A 551 -6.39 17.45 31.61
CA THR A 551 -6.30 16.04 32.05
C THR A 551 -6.77 15.03 31.00
N PHE A 552 -7.25 15.46 29.84
CA PHE A 552 -7.81 14.59 28.82
C PHE A 552 -6.71 13.74 28.15
N SER A 553 -6.91 12.43 28.10
CA SER A 553 -5.93 11.49 27.53
C SER A 553 -5.79 11.71 26.02
N LYS A 554 -4.56 11.96 25.56
CA LYS A 554 -4.20 12.05 24.14
C LYS A 554 -4.22 10.69 23.43
N PHE A 555 -4.30 9.59 24.19
CA PHE A 555 -4.30 8.25 23.63
C PHE A 555 -5.70 7.83 23.19
N ARG A 556 -5.77 7.03 22.12
CA ARG A 556 -7.02 6.42 21.69
C ARG A 556 -7.63 5.63 22.86
N PRO A 557 -8.90 5.87 23.24
CA PRO A 557 -9.55 5.11 24.29
C PRO A 557 -9.67 3.63 23.90
N LEU A 558 -9.43 2.73 24.85
CA LEU A 558 -9.57 1.28 24.66
C LEU A 558 -11.02 0.86 24.46
N SER A 559 -11.97 1.63 24.96
CA SER A 559 -13.40 1.38 24.79
C SER A 559 -14.18 2.68 24.67
N ILE A 560 -15.27 2.68 23.88
CA ILE A 560 -16.15 3.84 23.69
C ILE A 560 -17.60 3.37 23.79
N LYS A 561 -18.37 3.87 24.76
CA LYS A 561 -19.80 3.56 24.84
C LYS A 561 -20.52 4.22 23.65
N VAL A 562 -21.36 3.47 22.94
CA VAL A 562 -22.05 3.95 21.72
C VAL A 562 -22.87 5.23 22.00
N SER A 563 -23.50 5.34 23.17
CA SER A 563 -24.26 6.53 23.57
C SER A 563 -23.41 7.80 23.63
N ASN A 564 -22.10 7.70 23.80
CA ASN A 564 -21.22 8.87 23.92
C ASN A 564 -21.04 9.60 22.59
N TYR A 565 -21.35 8.95 21.45
CA TYR A 565 -21.40 9.62 20.16
C TYR A 565 -22.56 10.62 20.05
N LEU A 566 -23.60 10.53 20.91
CA LEU A 566 -24.67 11.53 20.97
C LEU A 566 -24.14 12.92 21.31
N ALA A 567 -23.18 13.00 22.22
CA ALA A 567 -22.53 14.26 22.57
C ALA A 567 -21.85 14.92 21.34
N LEU A 568 -21.34 14.10 20.41
CA LEU A 568 -20.69 14.56 19.19
C LEU A 568 -21.69 14.95 18.08
N SER A 569 -22.95 14.50 18.19
CA SER A 569 -24.00 14.80 17.22
C SER A 569 -24.63 16.18 17.40
N SER A 570 -24.55 16.74 18.61
CA SER A 570 -25.22 18.00 19.00
C SER A 570 -24.45 19.27 18.61
N GLY A 571 -23.34 19.17 17.88
CA GLY A 571 -22.43 20.29 17.59
C GLY A 571 -22.72 21.11 16.33
N ILE A 572 -23.79 20.86 15.59
CA ILE A 572 -24.13 21.63 14.37
C ILE A 572 -25.62 21.98 14.38
N THR A 573 -26.00 22.95 15.19
CA THR A 573 -27.22 23.72 14.97
C THR A 573 -26.84 24.92 14.13
N ILE A 574 -26.94 24.81 12.80
CA ILE A 574 -26.94 25.98 11.93
C ILE A 574 -28.28 26.68 12.20
N VAL A 575 -28.23 27.85 12.84
CA VAL A 575 -29.31 28.83 12.82
C VAL A 575 -28.98 29.86 11.76
#